data_AF-A0A7C7XJQ3-F1
#
_entry.id   AF-A0A7C7XJQ3-F1
#
_cell.length_a   1.000
_cell.length_b   1.000
_cell.length_c   1.000
_cell.angle_alpha   90.00
_cell.angle_beta   90.00
_cell.angle_gamma   90.00
#
_symmetry.space_group_name_H-M   'P 1'
#
loop_
_entity.id
_entity.type
_entity.pdbx_description
1 polymer ?
#
loop_
_entity_poly.entity_id
_entity_poly.type
_entity_poly.pdbx_seq_one_letter_code
_entity_poly.pdbx_strand_id
1 'polypeptide(L)'
;MYRSEYVRMPSSNHKGSAQETKAEDMAGYFVLHTKWHTLERLSEYQQGAQEAVAEYGGKFLVYDVRPEVIEGESEHAATVILEFADLETVKAWYNSPGYQKVLQIRLESSEGIGRFVTNSG
;
A
#
# COMPACT_ATOMS: atom_id res chain seq x y z
N MET A 1 -47.11 -3.59 46.56
CA MET A 1 -47.06 -5.03 46.91
C MET A 1 -47.79 -5.79 45.82
N TYR A 2 -47.09 -6.33 44.82
CA TYR A 2 -47.54 -7.44 43.96
C TYR A 2 -46.28 -8.03 43.28
N ARG A 3 -46.01 -9.30 43.55
CA ARG A 3 -45.03 -10.14 42.87
C ARG A 3 -45.73 -10.82 41.69
N SER A 4 -45.03 -10.95 40.56
CA SER A 4 -45.29 -11.98 39.55
C SER A 4 -43.95 -12.49 39.06
N GLU A 5 -43.75 -13.80 39.18
CA GLU A 5 -42.60 -14.54 38.69
C GLU A 5 -42.71 -14.85 37.18
N TYR A 6 -41.70 -15.57 36.67
CA TYR A 6 -41.53 -16.23 35.36
C TYR A 6 -40.78 -15.39 34.30
N VAL A 7 -39.71 -15.85 33.65
CA VAL A 7 -39.15 -17.20 33.38
C VAL A 7 -37.62 -17.10 33.24
N ARG A 8 -36.87 -18.10 33.72
CA ARG A 8 -35.45 -18.30 33.38
C ARG A 8 -35.35 -19.38 32.29
N MET A 9 -34.85 -19.03 31.10
CA MET A 9 -34.46 -19.97 30.03
C MET A 9 -33.37 -19.33 29.13
N PRO A 10 -32.58 -20.17 28.43
CA PRO A 10 -31.21 -20.51 28.78
C PRO A 10 -30.18 -19.54 28.19
N SER A 11 -28.97 -19.61 28.76
CA SER A 11 -27.75 -19.05 28.16
C SER A 11 -27.56 -19.61 26.75
N SER A 12 -27.83 -18.81 25.71
CA SER A 12 -27.29 -19.09 24.38
C SER A 12 -26.04 -18.25 24.20
N ASN A 13 -24.89 -18.91 24.40
CA ASN A 13 -23.65 -18.54 23.77
C ASN A 13 -23.91 -18.39 22.26
N HIS A 14 -24.07 -17.16 21.80
CA HIS A 14 -23.70 -16.79 20.45
C HIS A 14 -22.64 -15.70 20.57
N LYS A 15 -21.40 -16.16 20.78
CA LYS A 15 -20.24 -15.43 20.28
C LYS A 15 -20.40 -15.39 18.75
N GLY A 16 -21.17 -14.43 18.25
CA GLY A 16 -20.99 -13.96 16.90
C GLY A 16 -19.63 -13.29 16.86
N SER A 17 -18.60 -14.04 16.47
CA SER A 17 -17.31 -13.47 16.14
C SER A 17 -17.52 -12.63 14.89
N ALA A 18 -17.83 -11.35 15.06
CA ALA A 18 -17.31 -10.36 14.14
C ALA A 18 -15.79 -10.56 14.21
N GLN A 19 -15.23 -11.20 13.19
CA GLN A 19 -13.79 -11.24 13.02
C GLN A 19 -13.38 -9.79 12.79
N GLU A 20 -12.98 -9.10 13.86
CA GLU A 20 -12.00 -8.02 13.75
C GLU A 20 -10.84 -8.64 12.96
N THR A 21 -10.75 -8.32 11.67
CA THR A 21 -9.51 -8.52 10.91
C THR A 21 -8.45 -7.76 11.71
N LYS A 22 -7.65 -8.51 12.47
CA LYS A 22 -6.53 -7.94 13.21
C LYS A 22 -5.69 -7.16 12.20
N ALA A 23 -5.16 -6.01 12.62
CA ALA A 23 -4.22 -5.22 11.82
C ALA A 23 -3.01 -6.01 11.30
N GLU A 24 -2.80 -7.23 11.81
CA GLU A 24 -1.76 -8.20 11.45
C GLU A 24 -1.95 -8.86 10.06
N ASP A 25 -3.14 -8.80 9.43
CA ASP A 25 -3.40 -9.43 8.12
C ASP A 25 -3.58 -8.44 6.95
N MET A 26 -3.34 -7.14 7.16
CA MET A 26 -3.60 -6.12 6.14
C MET A 26 -2.39 -5.85 5.25
N ALA A 27 -2.59 -6.02 3.94
CA ALA A 27 -1.59 -5.70 2.94
C ALA A 27 -1.18 -4.23 2.99
N GLY A 28 0.12 -3.99 2.83
CA GLY A 28 0.70 -2.66 2.71
C GLY A 28 0.91 -2.30 1.25
N TYR A 29 0.68 -1.04 0.91
CA TYR A 29 0.85 -0.55 -0.45
C TYR A 29 1.75 0.67 -0.49
N PHE A 30 2.60 0.75 -1.51
CA PHE A 30 3.23 1.99 -1.94
C PHE A 30 2.51 2.50 -3.20
N VAL A 31 1.92 3.69 -3.10
CA VAL A 31 1.24 4.35 -4.22
C VAL A 31 2.03 5.57 -4.61
N LEU A 32 2.49 5.62 -5.86
CA LEU A 32 3.25 6.72 -6.43
C LEU A 32 2.48 7.32 -7.61
N HIS A 33 2.18 8.60 -7.51
CA HIS A 33 1.85 9.43 -8.67
C HIS A 33 3.08 10.26 -9.01
N THR A 34 3.56 10.19 -10.24
CA THR A 34 4.78 10.90 -10.62
C THR A 34 4.78 11.39 -12.06
N LYS A 35 5.61 12.40 -12.33
CA LYS A 35 5.89 12.92 -13.67
C LYS A 35 7.39 12.89 -13.88
N TRP A 36 7.83 12.18 -14.92
CA TRP A 36 9.24 12.07 -15.28
C TRP A 36 9.70 13.29 -16.08
N HIS A 37 10.90 13.80 -15.80
CA HIS A 37 11.49 14.98 -16.47
C HIS A 37 12.63 14.58 -17.40
N THR A 38 13.43 13.60 -16.98
CA THR A 38 14.65 13.16 -17.68
C THR A 38 14.69 11.64 -17.70
N LEU A 39 14.85 11.04 -18.88
CA LEU A 39 14.74 9.58 -19.05
C LEU A 39 16.09 8.85 -19.09
N GLU A 40 17.19 9.59 -19.02
CA GLU A 40 18.54 9.08 -19.34
C GLU A 40 19.05 8.02 -18.35
N ARG A 41 18.60 8.06 -17.08
CA ARG A 41 18.97 7.08 -16.03
C ARG A 41 17.78 6.28 -15.50
N LEU A 42 16.62 6.39 -16.17
CA LEU A 42 15.40 5.75 -15.70
C LEU A 42 15.53 4.22 -15.68
N SER A 43 16.26 3.64 -16.62
CA SER A 43 16.49 2.18 -16.69
C SER A 43 17.31 1.65 -15.51
N GLU A 44 18.35 2.37 -15.09
CA GLU A 44 19.16 2.04 -13.91
C GLU A 44 18.30 2.06 -12.64
N TYR A 45 17.48 3.11 -12.48
CA TYR A 45 16.50 3.17 -11.40
C TYR A 45 15.50 2.00 -11.46
N GLN A 46 14.92 1.72 -12.63
CA GLN A 46 13.91 0.67 -12.79
C GLN A 46 14.48 -0.70 -12.39
N GLN A 47 15.68 -1.05 -12.85
CA GLN A 47 16.29 -2.34 -12.53
C GLN A 47 16.56 -2.46 -11.03
N GLY A 48 17.26 -1.50 -10.43
CA GLY A 48 17.57 -1.56 -9.00
C GLY A 48 16.32 -1.44 -8.11
N ALA A 49 15.29 -0.72 -8.56
CA ALA A 49 14.00 -0.67 -7.85
C ALA A 49 13.28 -2.02 -7.90
N GLN A 50 13.25 -2.69 -9.06
CA GLN A 50 12.64 -4.01 -9.19
C GLN A 50 13.32 -5.05 -8.30
N GLU A 51 14.66 -5.07 -8.29
CA GLU A 51 15.45 -5.96 -7.43
C GLU A 51 15.14 -5.70 -5.94
N ALA A 52 15.16 -4.43 -5.52
CA ALA A 52 14.85 -4.05 -4.14
C ALA A 52 13.40 -4.39 -3.75
N VAL A 53 12.42 -4.20 -4.64
CA VAL A 53 11.02 -4.58 -4.39
C VAL A 53 10.90 -6.09 -4.18
N ALA A 54 11.54 -6.89 -5.04
CA ALA A 54 11.50 -8.34 -4.98
C ALA A 54 12.15 -8.92 -3.71
N GLU A 55 13.24 -8.30 -3.22
CA GLU A 55 13.93 -8.70 -1.98
C GLU A 55 12.99 -8.65 -0.75
N TYR A 56 12.01 -7.75 -0.75
CA TYR A 56 11.02 -7.59 0.32
C TYR A 56 9.68 -8.27 0.00
N GLY A 57 9.64 -9.13 -1.01
CA GLY A 57 8.41 -9.84 -1.43
C GLY A 57 7.34 -8.94 -2.02
N GLY A 58 7.71 -7.73 -2.44
CA GLY A 58 6.79 -6.78 -3.05
C GLY A 58 6.39 -7.18 -4.48
N LYS A 59 5.19 -6.75 -4.89
CA LYS A 59 4.63 -7.01 -6.22
C LYS A 59 4.24 -5.71 -6.90
N PHE A 60 4.48 -5.60 -8.19
CA PHE A 60 3.94 -4.51 -9.01
C PHE A 60 2.50 -4.84 -9.40
N LEU A 61 1.52 -4.16 -8.80
CA LEU A 61 0.11 -4.28 -9.17
C LEU A 61 -0.24 -3.36 -10.34
N VAL A 62 0.29 -2.14 -10.32
CA VAL A 62 0.09 -1.15 -11.37
C VAL A 62 1.43 -0.51 -11.71
N TYR A 63 1.69 -0.40 -13.01
CA TYR A 63 2.75 0.44 -13.58
C TYR A 63 2.20 1.02 -14.88
N ASP A 64 1.57 2.18 -14.79
CA ASP A 64 1.02 2.88 -15.96
C ASP A 64 1.62 4.28 -16.04
N VAL A 65 2.26 4.59 -17.15
CA VAL A 65 2.94 5.88 -17.38
C VAL A 65 2.06 6.90 -18.10
N ARG A 66 0.84 6.50 -18.50
CA ARG A 66 -0.17 7.34 -19.16
C ARG A 66 -1.60 6.85 -18.84
N PRO A 67 -2.03 6.82 -17.57
CA PRO A 67 -3.39 6.46 -17.20
C PRO A 67 -4.37 7.54 -17.70
N GLU A 68 -5.59 7.11 -18.00
CA GLU A 68 -6.68 8.02 -18.34
C GLU A 68 -7.17 8.74 -17.09
N VAL A 69 -7.19 10.08 -17.13
CA VAL A 69 -7.77 10.91 -16.07
C VAL A 69 -9.25 11.09 -16.36
N ILE A 70 -10.10 10.36 -15.63
CA ILE A 70 -11.56 10.39 -15.82
C ILE A 70 -12.26 11.51 -15.04
N GLU A 71 -11.67 11.98 -13.93
CA GLU A 71 -12.21 13.06 -13.07
C GLU A 71 -11.06 13.86 -12.44
N GLY A 72 -11.26 15.18 -12.27
CA GLY A 72 -10.28 16.10 -11.68
C GLY A 72 -9.13 16.47 -12.62
N GLU A 73 -8.06 17.01 -12.04
CA GLU A 73 -6.81 17.32 -12.74
C GLU A 73 -5.66 16.55 -12.10
N SER A 74 -4.76 16.00 -12.92
CA SER A 74 -3.53 15.37 -12.46
C SER A 74 -2.32 16.02 -13.12
N GLU A 75 -1.46 16.63 -12.31
CA GLU A 75 -0.15 17.10 -12.77
C GLU A 75 0.84 15.94 -12.98
N HIS A 76 0.48 14.73 -12.54
CA HIS A 76 1.32 13.54 -12.62
C HIS A 76 0.77 12.55 -13.65
N ALA A 77 1.61 12.18 -14.61
CA ALA A 77 1.21 11.34 -15.73
C ALA A 77 1.39 9.84 -15.45
N ALA A 78 2.07 9.42 -14.39
CA ALA A 78 2.30 8.02 -14.09
C ALA A 78 1.72 7.61 -12.73
N THR A 79 1.19 6.40 -12.67
CA THR A 79 0.68 5.74 -11.47
C THR A 79 1.39 4.40 -11.29
N VAL A 80 2.02 4.22 -10.12
CA VAL A 80 2.64 2.96 -9.71
C VAL A 80 2.02 2.52 -8.39
N ILE A 81 1.61 1.26 -8.31
CA ILE A 81 1.11 0.64 -7.07
C ILE A 81 1.90 -0.64 -6.83
N LEU A 82 2.57 -0.68 -5.67
CA LEU A 82 3.26 -1.86 -5.17
C LEU A 82 2.49 -2.45 -3.99
N GLU A 83 2.33 -3.75 -3.94
CA GLU A 83 1.77 -4.50 -2.82
C GLU A 83 2.88 -5.21 -2.05
N PHE A 84 2.80 -5.18 -0.72
CA PHE A 84 3.64 -5.92 0.21
C PHE A 84 2.74 -6.63 1.24
N ALA A 85 3.33 -7.57 1.98
CA ALA A 85 2.62 -8.35 2.99
C ALA A 85 1.90 -7.48 4.03
N ASP A 86 2.55 -6.39 4.46
CA ASP A 86 2.02 -5.44 5.44
C ASP A 86 2.70 -4.06 5.31
N LEU A 87 2.19 -3.07 6.05
CA LEU A 87 2.70 -1.70 6.03
C LEU A 87 4.13 -1.58 6.59
N GLU A 88 4.52 -2.45 7.52
CA GLU A 88 5.87 -2.45 8.08
C GLU A 88 6.89 -2.88 7.02
N THR A 89 6.54 -3.87 6.21
CA THR A 89 7.31 -4.35 5.07
C THR A 89 7.47 -3.26 4.00
N VAL A 90 6.42 -2.50 3.70
CA VAL A 90 6.52 -1.33 2.80
C VAL A 90 7.56 -0.33 3.31
N LYS A 91 7.50 0.00 4.60
CA LYS A 91 8.44 0.95 5.22
C LYS A 91 9.86 0.39 5.26
N ALA A 92 10.02 -0.90 5.54
CA ALA A 92 11.31 -1.56 5.56
C ALA A 92 11.96 -1.57 4.17
N TRP A 93 11.18 -1.89 3.12
CA TRP A 93 11.61 -1.79 1.74
C TRP A 93 12.03 -0.38 1.37
N TYR A 94 11.19 0.63 1.64
CA TYR A 94 11.48 2.01 1.25
C TYR A 94 12.75 2.53 1.94
N ASN A 95 12.99 2.17 3.20
CA ASN A 95 14.19 2.56 3.94
C ASN A 95 15.38 1.62 3.71
N SER A 96 15.24 0.58 2.88
CA SER A 96 16.31 -0.39 2.65
C SER A 96 17.54 0.25 1.99
N PRO A 97 18.75 -0.21 2.32
CA PRO A 97 19.96 0.26 1.64
C PRO A 97 19.92 0.01 0.12
N GLY A 98 19.25 -1.06 -0.33
CA GLY A 98 19.08 -1.37 -1.75
C GLY A 98 18.24 -0.32 -2.47
N TYR A 99 17.05 -0.02 -1.96
CA TYR A 99 16.17 0.97 -2.58
C TYR A 99 16.71 2.39 -2.44
N GLN A 100 17.28 2.76 -1.28
CA GLN A 100 17.83 4.10 -1.05
C GLN A 100 18.96 4.47 -2.02
N LYS A 101 19.76 3.50 -2.50
CA LYS A 101 20.80 3.74 -3.51
C LYS A 101 20.22 4.26 -4.83
N VAL A 102 19.05 3.76 -5.23
CA VAL A 102 18.40 4.14 -6.50
C VAL A 102 17.34 5.22 -6.33
N LEU A 103 16.85 5.46 -5.11
CA LEU A 103 15.83 6.47 -4.81
C LEU A 103 16.25 7.86 -5.28
N GLN A 104 17.51 8.25 -5.12
CA GLN A 104 17.97 9.57 -5.57
C GLN A 104 17.80 9.77 -7.07
N ILE A 105 18.06 8.73 -7.88
CA ILE A 105 17.85 8.80 -9.34
C ILE A 105 16.38 9.14 -9.64
N ARG A 106 15.42 8.54 -8.92
CA ARG A 106 13.99 8.86 -9.06
C ARG A 106 13.70 10.31 -8.69
N LEU A 107 14.18 10.77 -7.53
CA LEU A 107 13.90 12.11 -7.03
C LEU A 107 14.52 13.21 -7.89
N GLU A 108 15.67 12.96 -8.51
CA GLU A 108 16.31 13.88 -9.46
C GLU A 108 15.61 13.85 -10.84
N SER A 109 15.01 12.71 -11.22
CA SER A 109 14.43 12.51 -12.55
C SER A 109 12.91 12.73 -12.60
N SER A 110 12.26 12.99 -11.47
CA SER A 110 10.81 13.13 -11.39
C SER A 110 10.32 13.90 -10.18
N GLU A 111 9.15 14.50 -10.32
CA GLU A 111 8.35 15.07 -9.23
C GLU A 111 7.11 14.21 -9.01
N GLY A 112 6.59 14.16 -7.80
CA GLY A 112 5.47 13.28 -7.50
C GLY A 112 5.16 13.14 -6.02
N ILE A 113 4.09 12.40 -5.75
CA ILE A 113 3.63 12.08 -4.41
C ILE A 113 3.65 10.58 -4.21
N GLY A 114 4.48 10.13 -3.26
CA GLY A 114 4.50 8.75 -2.77
C GLY A 114 3.74 8.63 -1.45
N ARG A 115 2.94 7.57 -1.29
CA ARG A 115 2.17 7.31 -0.07
C ARG A 115 2.31 5.85 0.34
N PHE A 116 2.34 5.60 1.64
CA PHE A 116 2.10 4.27 2.18
C PHE A 116 0.63 4.17 2.57
N VAL A 117 -0.04 3.12 2.09
CA VAL A 117 -1.48 2.92 2.24
C VAL A 117 -1.74 1.49 2.73
N THR A 118 -2.84 1.27 3.45
CA THR A 118 -3.34 -0.05 3.82
C THR A 118 -4.72 -0.25 3.21
N ASN A 119 -5.13 -1.50 2.99
CA ASN A 119 -6.51 -1.83 2.61
C ASN A 119 -7.45 -1.90 3.81
N SER A 120 -7.26 -1.00 4.77
CA SER A 120 -8.10 -0.86 5.96
C SER A 120 -9.42 -0.20 5.58
N GLY A 121 -10.37 -0.99 5.07
CA GLY A 121 -11.70 -0.55 4.64
C GLY A 121 -12.75 -1.59 4.96
#